data_AF-A0A9D8RWG3-F1
#
_entry.id   AF-A0A9D8RWG3-F1
#
_cell.length_a   1.000
_cell.length_b   1.000
_cell.length_c   1.000
_cell.angle_alpha   90.00
_cell.angle_beta   90.00
_cell.angle_gamma   90.00
#
_symmetry.space_group_name_H-M   'P 1'
#
loop_
_entity.id
_entity.type
_entity.pdbx_description
1 polymer ?
#
loop_
_entity_poly.entity_id
_entity_poly.type
_entity_poly.pdbx_seq_one_letter_code
_entity_poly.pdbx_strand_id
1 'polypeptide(L)'
;MQTGIVPQTDFSEGRAEVDYEIDENAWKYLDMMRELCADEGIELILVKAPTNSWMYWWHDEWEAQVDDYAERHGLTYYNFIPLADEMGIDWSTDTYDAGAHLNVYGAEKLTEYFGHILSEKHGLADRRNETELAEAWDARLEKYYEERNK
;
A
#
# COMPACT_ATOMS: atom_id res chain seq x y z
N MET A 1 -8.49 14.15 4.07
CA MET A 1 -8.12 13.36 2.88
C MET A 1 -7.20 14.18 1.98
N GLN A 2 -6.27 13.56 1.23
CA GLN A 2 -5.39 14.28 0.30
C GLN A 2 -5.93 14.15 -1.14
N THR A 3 -6.42 15.26 -1.69
CA THR A 3 -7.03 15.35 -3.03
C THR A 3 -6.14 16.10 -4.03
N GLY A 4 -4.99 16.61 -3.58
CA GLY A 4 -4.03 17.30 -4.42
C GLY A 4 -3.53 16.43 -5.57
N ILE A 5 -3.26 17.08 -6.69
CA ILE A 5 -2.70 16.45 -7.89
C ILE A 5 -1.41 17.16 -8.24
N VAL A 6 -0.31 16.40 -8.20
CA VAL A 6 0.98 16.83 -8.73
C VAL A 6 1.43 15.77 -9.72
N PRO A 7 1.31 16.02 -11.04
CA PRO A 7 1.65 15.04 -12.04
C PRO A 7 3.12 14.61 -11.94
N GLN A 8 3.39 13.32 -12.12
CA GLN A 8 4.75 12.87 -12.45
C GLN A 8 5.15 13.50 -13.79
N THR A 9 6.25 14.25 -13.78
CA THR A 9 6.82 14.87 -14.99
C THR A 9 8.24 14.39 -15.28
N ASP A 10 8.85 13.68 -14.33
CA ASP A 10 10.17 13.09 -14.44
C ASP A 10 10.04 11.56 -14.41
N PHE A 11 10.51 10.93 -15.47
CA PHE A 11 10.44 9.48 -15.72
C PHE A 11 11.81 8.81 -15.55
N SER A 12 12.78 9.52 -14.96
CA SER A 12 14.04 8.91 -14.59
C SER A 12 13.84 7.87 -13.48
N GLU A 13 14.68 6.84 -13.52
CA GLU A 13 14.82 5.92 -12.42
C GLU A 13 15.48 6.61 -11.22
N GLY A 14 15.41 5.97 -10.06
CA GLY A 14 16.12 6.38 -8.86
C GLY A 14 17.62 6.51 -9.07
N ARG A 15 18.24 7.33 -8.23
CA ARG A 15 19.71 7.40 -8.20
C ARG A 15 20.24 6.15 -7.51
N ALA A 16 21.36 5.63 -7.99
CA ALA A 16 22.04 4.56 -7.29
C ALA A 16 22.42 5.01 -5.87
N GLU A 17 22.08 4.20 -4.88
CA GLU A 17 22.44 4.45 -3.50
C GLU A 17 23.86 3.94 -3.20
N VAL A 18 24.49 4.56 -2.20
CA VAL A 18 25.80 4.11 -1.69
C VAL A 18 25.64 2.85 -0.85
N ASP A 19 24.47 2.70 -0.22
CA ASP A 19 24.09 1.60 0.65
C ASP A 19 22.61 1.30 0.43
N TYR A 20 22.32 0.03 0.15
CA TYR A 20 20.95 -0.45 -0.01
C TYR A 20 20.45 -1.18 1.23
N GLU A 21 21.20 -1.23 2.33
CA GLU A 21 20.70 -1.84 3.56
C GLU A 21 19.51 -1.05 4.12
N ILE A 22 18.39 -1.74 4.34
CA ILE A 22 17.26 -1.17 5.07
C ILE A 22 17.68 -0.96 6.53
N ASP A 23 17.37 0.22 7.09
CA ASP A 23 17.78 0.64 8.43
C ASP A 23 17.43 -0.40 9.51
N GLU A 24 18.37 -0.63 10.44
CA GLU A 24 18.20 -1.59 11.53
C GLU A 24 16.97 -1.33 12.40
N ASN A 25 16.55 -0.07 12.55
CA ASN A 25 15.33 0.25 13.30
C ASN A 25 14.08 -0.16 12.53
N ALA A 26 14.08 -0.04 11.19
CA ALA A 26 12.96 -0.49 10.38
C ALA A 26 12.76 -2.02 10.53
N TRP A 27 13.86 -2.79 10.46
CA TRP A 27 13.81 -4.23 10.71
C TRP A 27 13.36 -4.56 12.12
N LYS A 28 13.91 -3.88 13.13
CA LYS A 28 13.51 -4.08 14.53
C LYS A 28 12.00 -3.89 14.73
N TYR A 29 11.42 -2.83 14.18
CA TYR A 29 9.98 -2.59 14.33
C TYR A 29 9.15 -3.59 13.51
N LEU A 30 9.64 -4.03 12.35
CA LEU A 30 8.99 -5.09 11.58
C LEU A 30 8.97 -6.43 12.33
N ASP A 31 10.06 -6.79 12.99
CA ASP A 31 10.14 -7.96 13.84
C ASP A 31 9.16 -7.86 15.02
N MET A 32 9.11 -6.71 15.70
CA MET A 32 8.16 -6.49 16.79
C MET A 32 6.70 -6.62 16.33
N MET A 33 6.37 -6.14 15.13
CA MET A 33 5.03 -6.31 14.55
C MET A 33 4.74 -7.77 14.21
N ARG A 34 5.70 -8.48 13.60
CA ARG A 34 5.59 -9.91 13.29
C ARG A 34 5.36 -10.74 14.55
N GLU A 35 6.15 -10.51 15.60
CA GLU A 35 6.04 -11.23 16.86
C GLU A 35 4.70 -11.00 17.54
N LEU A 36 4.25 -9.73 17.60
CA LEU A 36 2.95 -9.41 18.17
C LEU A 36 1.80 -10.07 17.38
N CYS A 37 1.84 -10.04 16.05
CA CYS A 37 0.84 -10.70 15.22
C CYS A 37 0.84 -12.22 15.46
N ALA A 38 2.01 -12.85 15.56
CA ALA A 38 2.12 -14.28 15.83
C ALA A 38 1.56 -14.67 17.21
N ASP A 39 1.87 -13.88 18.24
CA ASP A 39 1.40 -14.12 19.62
C ASP A 39 -0.13 -13.98 19.75
N GLU A 40 -0.72 -13.05 18.99
CA GLU A 40 -2.17 -12.79 18.98
C GLU A 40 -2.94 -13.63 17.95
N GLY A 41 -2.25 -14.49 17.17
CA GLY A 41 -2.88 -15.29 16.12
C GLY A 41 -3.45 -14.46 14.96
N ILE A 42 -2.82 -13.32 14.68
CA ILE A 42 -3.17 -12.39 13.59
C ILE A 42 -2.29 -12.69 12.39
N GLU A 43 -2.89 -12.82 11.20
CA GLU A 43 -2.14 -12.89 9.95
C GLU A 43 -1.51 -11.54 9.61
N LEU A 44 -0.19 -11.50 9.47
CA LEU A 44 0.55 -10.32 9.01
C LEU A 44 0.81 -10.43 7.50
N ILE A 45 0.27 -9.47 6.75
CA ILE A 45 0.51 -9.32 5.31
C ILE A 45 1.32 -8.05 5.09
N LEU A 46 2.44 -8.17 4.38
CA LEU A 46 3.28 -7.05 3.97
C LEU A 46 2.80 -6.50 2.63
N VAL A 47 2.82 -5.19 2.46
CA VAL A 47 2.43 -4.54 1.20
C VAL A 47 3.39 -3.43 0.83
N LYS A 48 3.77 -3.36 -0.45
CA LYS A 48 4.43 -2.19 -1.04
C LYS A 48 3.45 -1.51 -1.99
N ALA A 49 2.98 -0.33 -1.57
CA ALA A 49 2.11 0.50 -2.40
C ALA A 49 2.85 1.01 -3.65
N PRO A 50 2.12 1.26 -4.76
CA PRO A 50 2.70 1.84 -5.95
C PRO A 50 3.41 3.16 -5.66
N THR A 51 4.60 3.30 -6.21
CA THR A 51 5.35 4.54 -6.28
C THR A 51 6.10 4.58 -7.61
N ASN A 52 6.25 5.76 -8.18
CA ASN A 52 6.95 5.99 -9.44
C ASN A 52 7.54 7.40 -9.41
N SER A 53 8.43 7.65 -8.45
CA SER A 53 9.13 8.91 -8.32
C SER A 53 10.62 8.65 -8.24
N TRP A 54 11.41 9.34 -9.07
CA TRP A 54 12.88 9.22 -9.04
C TRP A 54 13.48 9.56 -7.67
N MET A 55 12.81 10.39 -6.87
CA MET A 55 13.25 10.79 -5.53
C MET A 55 12.90 9.75 -4.45
N TYR A 56 11.91 8.90 -4.71
CA TYR A 56 11.43 7.86 -3.80
C TYR A 56 11.37 6.51 -4.50
N TRP A 57 12.38 6.25 -5.31
CA TRP A 57 12.45 5.06 -6.15
C TRP A 57 12.57 3.82 -5.27
N TRP A 58 11.83 2.77 -5.61
CA TRP A 58 11.97 1.49 -4.94
C TRP A 58 12.99 0.64 -5.69
N HIS A 59 14.14 0.43 -5.06
CA HIS A 59 15.25 -0.31 -5.67
C HIS A 59 15.05 -1.83 -5.56
N ASP A 60 15.53 -2.57 -6.56
CA ASP A 60 15.47 -4.04 -6.61
C ASP A 60 16.17 -4.67 -5.40
N GLU A 61 17.23 -4.04 -4.89
CA GLU A 61 17.94 -4.47 -3.68
C GLU A 61 17.07 -4.39 -2.42
N TRP A 62 16.20 -3.39 -2.31
CA TRP A 62 15.23 -3.28 -1.20
C TRP A 62 14.11 -4.29 -1.36
N GLU A 63 13.62 -4.48 -2.59
CA GLU A 63 12.64 -5.51 -2.89
C GLU A 63 13.15 -6.90 -2.48
N ALA A 64 14.37 -7.27 -2.91
CA ALA A 64 14.96 -8.56 -2.59
C ALA A 64 15.13 -8.78 -1.08
N GLN A 65 15.43 -7.73 -0.32
CA GLN A 65 15.53 -7.83 1.15
C GLN A 65 14.17 -8.06 1.81
N VAL A 66 13.11 -7.40 1.34
CA VAL A 66 11.75 -7.60 1.86
C VAL A 66 11.21 -8.96 1.46
N ASP A 67 11.47 -9.41 0.23
CA ASP A 67 11.15 -10.76 -0.25
C ASP A 67 11.82 -11.84 0.61
N ASP A 68 13.12 -11.73 0.85
CA ASP A 68 13.88 -12.67 1.68
C ASP A 68 13.39 -12.66 3.14
N TYR A 69 13.07 -11.49 3.70
CA TYR A 69 12.46 -11.41 5.03
C TYR A 69 11.10 -12.12 5.07
N ALA A 70 10.24 -11.87 4.08
CA ALA A 70 8.93 -12.50 3.98
C ALA A 70 9.05 -14.03 3.85
N GLU A 71 9.95 -14.52 3.00
CA GLU A 71 10.20 -15.96 2.82
C GLU A 71 10.72 -16.62 4.11
N ARG A 72 11.72 -16.01 4.77
CA ARG A 72 12.30 -16.54 6.03
C ARG A 72 11.27 -16.67 7.15
N HIS A 73 10.29 -15.77 7.19
CA HIS A 73 9.26 -15.75 8.22
C HIS A 73 7.92 -16.33 7.78
N GLY A 74 7.82 -16.84 6.55
CA GLY A 74 6.58 -17.39 6.00
C GLY A 74 5.45 -16.37 5.90
N LEU A 75 5.77 -15.10 5.65
CA LEU A 75 4.81 -14.00 5.50
C LEU A 75 4.35 -13.86 4.05
N THR A 76 3.09 -13.45 3.87
CA THR A 76 2.61 -13.02 2.56
C THR A 76 3.10 -11.59 2.30
N TYR A 77 3.69 -11.35 1.13
CA TYR A 77 4.08 -10.02 0.67
C TYR A 77 3.48 -9.72 -0.71
N TYR A 78 2.90 -8.52 -0.86
CA TYR A 78 2.40 -8.01 -2.12
C TYR A 78 3.12 -6.72 -2.52
N ASN A 79 3.90 -6.79 -3.59
CA ASN A 79 4.41 -5.60 -4.26
C ASN A 79 3.45 -5.17 -5.38
N PHE A 80 2.87 -3.98 -5.22
CA PHE A 80 1.90 -3.43 -6.17
C PHE A 80 2.53 -2.51 -7.22
N ILE A 81 3.83 -2.21 -7.15
CA ILE A 81 4.51 -1.38 -8.15
C ILE A 81 4.37 -1.98 -9.56
N PRO A 82 4.65 -3.28 -9.80
CA PRO A 82 4.51 -3.89 -11.13
C PRO A 82 3.06 -3.98 -11.61
N LEU A 83 2.08 -3.80 -10.71
CA LEU A 83 0.64 -3.93 -10.97
C LEU A 83 -0.03 -2.56 -11.17
N ALA A 84 0.73 -1.46 -11.14
CA ALA A 84 0.17 -0.11 -11.23
C ALA A 84 -0.69 0.10 -12.50
N ASP A 85 -0.21 -0.39 -13.65
CA ASP A 85 -0.93 -0.31 -14.92
C ASP A 85 -2.20 -1.17 -14.91
N GLU A 86 -2.15 -2.37 -14.32
CA GLU A 86 -3.31 -3.27 -14.18
C GLU A 86 -4.41 -2.65 -13.30
N MET A 87 -4.01 -1.97 -12.22
CA MET A 87 -4.92 -1.21 -11.36
C MET A 87 -5.42 0.09 -12.01
N GLY A 88 -4.84 0.48 -13.15
CA GLY A 88 -5.19 1.73 -13.85
C GLY A 88 -4.72 2.99 -13.12
N ILE A 89 -3.61 2.92 -12.38
CA ILE A 89 -2.98 4.09 -11.76
C ILE A 89 -2.50 5.05 -12.86
N ASP A 90 -2.98 6.28 -12.81
CA ASP A 90 -2.57 7.37 -13.69
C ASP A 90 -1.64 8.31 -12.92
N TRP A 91 -0.34 8.20 -13.16
CA TRP A 91 0.68 9.01 -12.50
C TRP A 91 0.55 10.53 -12.73
N SER A 92 -0.30 10.96 -13.67
CA SER A 92 -0.60 12.38 -13.88
C SER A 92 -1.70 12.92 -12.97
N THR A 93 -2.55 12.05 -12.40
CA THR A 93 -3.73 12.46 -11.63
C THR A 93 -3.87 11.77 -10.26
N ASP A 94 -3.21 10.63 -10.04
CA ASP A 94 -3.43 9.77 -8.87
C ASP A 94 -2.38 9.93 -7.77
N THR A 95 -1.49 10.93 -7.87
CA THR A 95 -0.51 11.25 -6.83
C THR A 95 -0.55 12.72 -6.46
N TYR A 96 -0.21 13.03 -5.21
CA TYR A 96 -0.18 14.42 -4.72
C TYR A 96 1.23 15.02 -4.66
N ASP A 97 2.25 14.26 -5.07
CA ASP A 97 3.66 14.61 -4.94
C ASP A 97 4.54 13.97 -6.03
N ALA A 98 4.10 14.07 -7.29
CA ALA A 98 4.88 13.70 -8.47
C ALA A 98 5.33 12.22 -8.47
N GLY A 99 4.38 11.32 -8.23
CA GLY A 99 4.59 9.88 -8.32
C GLY A 99 4.95 9.19 -7.00
N ALA A 100 5.22 9.90 -5.90
CA ALA A 100 5.75 9.28 -4.70
C ALA A 100 4.68 8.57 -3.86
N HIS A 101 3.57 9.26 -3.60
CA HIS A 101 2.45 8.77 -2.80
C HIS A 101 1.13 8.96 -3.55
N LEU A 102 0.28 7.92 -3.50
CA LEU A 102 -1.07 7.99 -4.04
C LEU A 102 -1.91 9.04 -3.30
N ASN A 103 -2.65 9.85 -4.05
CA ASN A 103 -3.75 10.63 -3.49
C ASN A 103 -4.99 9.74 -3.33
N VAL A 104 -6.12 10.32 -2.93
CA VAL A 104 -7.35 9.55 -2.75
C VAL A 104 -7.77 8.75 -3.99
N TYR A 105 -7.61 9.32 -5.19
CA TYR A 105 -8.08 8.69 -6.43
C TYR A 105 -7.24 7.45 -6.77
N GLY A 106 -5.92 7.52 -6.60
CA GLY A 106 -5.04 6.35 -6.70
C GLY A 106 -5.29 5.34 -5.59
N ALA A 107 -5.51 5.80 -4.36
CA ALA A 107 -5.77 4.92 -3.23
C ALA A 107 -7.08 4.13 -3.38
N GLU A 108 -8.14 4.70 -3.98
CA GLU A 108 -9.36 3.99 -4.33
C GLU A 108 -9.07 2.79 -5.23
N LYS A 109 -8.28 2.98 -6.30
CA LYS A 109 -7.90 1.91 -7.24
C LYS A 109 -7.09 0.81 -6.56
N LEU A 110 -6.08 1.20 -5.76
CA LEU A 110 -5.26 0.25 -5.00
C LEU A 110 -6.11 -0.55 -4.00
N THR A 111 -7.00 0.12 -3.26
CA THR A 111 -7.81 -0.52 -2.22
C THR A 111 -8.91 -1.41 -2.78
N GLU A 112 -9.48 -1.07 -3.95
CA GLU A 112 -10.37 -1.97 -4.69
C GLU A 112 -9.62 -3.25 -5.10
N TYR A 113 -8.46 -3.12 -5.73
CA TYR A 113 -7.63 -4.25 -6.14
C TYR A 113 -7.20 -5.13 -4.95
N PHE A 114 -6.67 -4.50 -3.89
CA PHE A 114 -6.24 -5.23 -2.70
C PHE A 114 -7.42 -5.84 -1.94
N GLY A 115 -8.59 -5.18 -1.92
CA GLY A 115 -9.81 -5.73 -1.33
C GLY A 115 -10.25 -7.04 -1.98
N HIS A 116 -10.08 -7.18 -3.30
CA HIS A 116 -10.31 -8.45 -3.99
C HIS A 116 -9.34 -9.53 -3.52
N ILE A 117 -8.04 -9.23 -3.42
CA ILE A 117 -7.03 -10.17 -2.90
C ILE A 117 -7.39 -10.62 -1.48
N LEU A 118 -7.76 -9.70 -0.60
CA LEU A 118 -8.10 -10.02 0.79
C LEU A 118 -9.35 -10.91 0.89
N SER A 119 -10.38 -10.62 0.09
CA SER A 119 -11.59 -11.43 0.04
C SER A 119 -11.32 -12.84 -0.51
N GLU A 120 -10.60 -12.95 -1.62
CA GLU A 120 -10.42 -14.20 -2.36
C GLU A 120 -9.34 -15.11 -1.78
N LYS A 121 -8.23 -14.54 -1.29
CA LYS A 121 -7.05 -15.31 -0.86
C LYS A 121 -6.93 -15.41 0.65
N HIS A 122 -7.42 -14.41 1.38
CA HIS A 122 -7.28 -14.30 2.85
C HIS A 122 -8.61 -14.47 3.59
N GLY A 123 -9.70 -14.74 2.87
CA GLY A 123 -11.00 -15.03 3.46
C GLY A 123 -11.59 -13.88 4.26
N LEU A 124 -11.25 -12.63 3.92
CA LEU A 124 -11.81 -11.45 4.57
C LEU A 124 -13.34 -11.47 4.41
N ALA A 125 -14.04 -11.63 5.54
CA ALA A 125 -15.49 -11.81 5.54
C ALA A 125 -16.22 -10.54 5.09
N ASP A 126 -17.21 -10.71 4.22
CA ASP A 126 -18.18 -9.65 3.92
C ASP A 126 -19.15 -9.48 5.10
N ARG A 127 -19.07 -8.33 5.77
CA ARG A 127 -19.90 -8.00 6.94
C ARG A 127 -20.95 -6.91 6.62
N ARG A 128 -21.16 -6.56 5.36
CA ARG A 128 -22.10 -5.49 4.95
C ARG A 128 -23.55 -5.75 5.35
N ASN A 129 -23.91 -7.00 5.63
CA ASN A 129 -25.27 -7.37 6.06
C ASN A 129 -25.47 -7.25 7.59
N GLU A 130 -24.46 -6.86 8.35
CA GLU A 130 -24.57 -6.65 9.79
C GLU A 130 -24.94 -5.19 10.07
N THR A 131 -26.17 -4.99 10.58
CA THR A 131 -26.80 -3.65 10.69
C THR A 131 -25.90 -2.61 11.37
N GLU A 132 -25.34 -2.93 12.54
CA GLU A 132 -24.51 -1.97 13.29
C GLU A 132 -23.23 -1.58 12.54
N LEU A 133 -22.63 -2.53 11.80
CA LEU A 133 -21.44 -2.26 10.98
C LEU A 133 -21.80 -1.48 9.71
N ALA A 134 -22.88 -1.86 9.04
CA ALA A 134 -23.37 -1.19 7.85
C ALA A 134 -23.67 0.29 8.13
N GLU A 135 -24.41 0.58 9.20
CA GLU A 135 -24.72 1.97 9.60
C GLU A 135 -23.44 2.77 9.91
N ALA A 136 -22.48 2.16 10.62
CA ALA A 136 -21.21 2.80 10.92
C ALA A 136 -20.34 3.03 9.66
N TRP A 137 -20.40 2.13 8.68
CA TRP A 137 -19.68 2.26 7.41
C TRP A 137 -20.33 3.29 6.50
N ASP A 138 -21.66 3.32 6.41
CA ASP A 138 -22.41 4.31 5.62
C ASP A 138 -22.13 5.74 6.11
N ALA A 139 -22.11 5.95 7.43
CA ALA A 139 -21.76 7.25 8.01
C ALA A 139 -20.30 7.67 7.71
N ARG A 140 -19.37 6.72 7.67
CA ARG A 140 -17.97 6.99 7.28
C ARG A 140 -17.85 7.25 5.78
N LEU A 141 -18.63 6.54 4.97
CA LEU A 141 -18.67 6.68 3.52
C LEU A 141 -19.24 8.04 3.11
N GLU A 142 -20.28 8.52 3.78
CA GLU A 142 -20.82 9.87 3.58
C GLU A 142 -19.75 10.94 3.85
N LYS A 143 -19.09 10.88 5.02
CA LYS A 143 -17.98 11.78 5.36
C LYS A 143 -16.83 11.68 4.36
N TYR A 144 -16.52 10.47 3.90
CA TYR A 144 -15.51 10.23 2.89
C TYR A 144 -15.85 10.98 1.59
N TYR A 145 -17.08 10.86 1.08
CA TYR A 145 -17.51 11.57 -0.12
C TYR A 145 -17.55 13.10 0.06
N GLU A 146 -17.91 13.58 1.24
CA GLU A 146 -17.83 15.01 1.55
C GLU A 146 -16.39 15.54 1.50
N GLU A 147 -15.42 14.78 2.01
CA GLU A 147 -14.00 15.17 1.98
C GLU A 147 -13.39 15.04 0.59
N ARG A 148 -13.77 14.00 -0.16
CA ARG A 148 -13.26 13.72 -1.51
C ARG A 148 -13.67 14.76 -2.54
N ASN A 149 -14.89 15.31 -2.40
CA ASN A 149 -15.49 16.22 -3.38
C ASN A 149 -15.32 17.71 -3.02
N LYS A 150 -14.53 18.04 -1.99
CA LYS A 150 -14.15 19.41 -1.61
C LYS A 150 -12.96 19.89 -2.42
#